data_AF-A0A5N5WB17-F1
#
_entry.id   AF-A0A5N5WB17-F1
#
_cell.length_a   1.000
_cell.length_b   1.000
_cell.length_c   1.000
_cell.angle_alpha   90.00
_cell.angle_beta   90.00
_cell.angle_gamma   90.00
#
_symmetry.space_group_name_H-M   'P 1'
#
loop_
_entity.id
_entity.type
_entity.pdbx_description
1 polymer ?
#
loop_
_entity_poly.entity_id
_entity_poly.type
_entity_poly.pdbx_seq_one_letter_code
_entity_poly.pdbx_strand_id
1 'polypeptide(L)'
;MRRLTSLVATALTSLALCAGGLVTATAAQADTVSAGNAPPLRFVSYNLCGNMCGDAKGYDNQRRIDTVADQAATGTWGADQIFLQEVCRPQYDAIEKRLAPLGFHGLYATTLPGRSASDGKGAVCGGADYGMAVLAKGPVVDTKVLDLTVGGEDEPIKSPCVKSYVQNRVNWACSVHLYWAADSTLRTAEAHRLADRAAQWQAEGIPVVLGGDFNGHARSAALSAFYDKGVEDGGEGSFLEADETDKDHFGDVCPPSRSRCRSGDATFGREKIDYLFLSAGHFKDVKADVLPLDTRVSDHRLLRGAAYWSDCGPAGPGAGGILRRDAAGGLFRYTGRPDGTVAGACKAGTGWSMMRLAARDGNAVLAADKAGTLWRYPADPRTGAYSGDTRVRVSTGWQAMDTLLAPGDFTGDGRPDVIGRDAAGDLWLYRGSAGGGYAAPVKIGNGWQVYTALVAPGDFTGDGRPDLIGRDTAGDLWLYRGDGHGGYAPRERVGTGWQIYTALVSPGDLDGDGRPDLAGRDAAGDLWFYEGDGKGGYSPRERIGNGYPQGELLL
;
A
#
# COMPACT_ATOMS: atom_id res chain seq x y z
N MET A 1 -41.18 67.82 -50.14
CA MET A 1 -41.89 66.90 -49.23
C MET A 1 -41.23 65.53 -49.32
N ARG A 2 -40.21 65.31 -48.47
CA ARG A 2 -39.44 64.06 -48.37
C ARG A 2 -39.34 63.74 -46.87
N ARG A 3 -39.58 62.47 -46.55
CA ARG A 3 -39.67 61.91 -45.19
C ARG A 3 -38.34 62.08 -44.45
N LEU A 4 -38.38 62.62 -43.24
CA LEU A 4 -37.24 62.68 -42.32
C LEU A 4 -37.13 61.37 -41.53
N THR A 5 -36.05 60.63 -41.77
CA THR A 5 -35.45 59.66 -40.84
C THR A 5 -34.37 60.40 -40.05
N SER A 6 -34.44 60.40 -38.72
CA SER A 6 -33.40 60.98 -37.86
C SER A 6 -32.77 59.87 -37.02
N LEU A 7 -31.46 59.67 -37.23
CA LEU A 7 -30.55 58.95 -36.36
C LEU A 7 -30.41 59.72 -35.04
N VAL A 8 -30.49 59.03 -33.91
CA VAL A 8 -30.09 59.58 -32.61
C VAL A 8 -28.80 58.90 -32.17
N ALA A 9 -27.75 59.71 -32.02
CA ALA A 9 -26.48 59.34 -31.43
C ALA A 9 -26.44 59.77 -29.94
N THR A 10 -25.87 58.87 -29.14
CA THR A 10 -25.24 58.99 -27.82
C THR A 10 -25.01 60.37 -27.21
N ALA A 11 -25.43 60.53 -25.94
CA ALA A 11 -24.59 60.98 -24.82
C ALA A 11 -25.35 60.78 -23.50
N LEU A 12 -24.95 59.81 -22.67
CA LEU A 12 -25.36 59.75 -21.26
C LEU A 12 -24.13 59.83 -20.37
N THR A 13 -24.19 60.83 -19.51
CA THR A 13 -23.27 61.24 -18.46
C THR A 13 -23.08 60.17 -17.39
N SER A 14 -21.83 59.99 -16.98
CA SER A 14 -21.37 59.12 -15.90
C SER A 14 -21.95 59.55 -14.56
N LEU A 15 -22.75 58.69 -13.92
CA LEU A 15 -22.98 58.71 -12.48
C LEU A 15 -22.46 57.37 -11.91
N ALA A 16 -21.34 57.43 -11.20
CA ALA A 16 -20.78 56.29 -10.50
C ALA A 16 -21.63 55.99 -9.25
N LEU A 17 -22.48 54.97 -9.32
CA LEU A 17 -23.03 54.30 -8.15
C LEU A 17 -22.10 53.13 -7.79
N CYS A 18 -21.33 53.28 -6.72
CA CYS A 18 -20.68 52.14 -6.06
C CYS A 18 -21.77 51.29 -5.41
N ALA A 19 -22.36 50.36 -6.17
CA ALA A 19 -23.06 49.23 -5.59
C ALA A 19 -21.99 48.27 -5.06
N GLY A 20 -21.69 48.36 -3.77
CA GLY A 20 -20.94 47.34 -3.05
C GLY A 20 -21.73 46.04 -3.12
N GLY A 21 -21.41 45.19 -4.08
CA GLY A 21 -21.84 43.81 -4.10
C GLY A 21 -21.22 43.14 -2.86
N LEU A 22 -22.04 42.88 -1.86
CA LEU A 22 -21.75 41.86 -0.86
C LEU A 22 -21.69 40.54 -1.62
N VAL A 23 -20.48 40.18 -2.07
CA VAL A 23 -20.16 38.80 -2.40
C VAL A 23 -20.16 38.09 -1.05
N THR A 24 -21.27 37.47 -0.69
CA THR A 24 -21.25 36.46 0.37
C THR A 24 -20.35 35.35 -0.18
N ALA A 25 -19.11 35.30 0.31
CA ALA A 25 -18.24 34.18 0.08
C ALA A 25 -19.02 32.92 0.49
N THR A 26 -19.32 32.07 -0.47
CA THR A 26 -19.84 30.74 -0.19
C THR A 26 -18.78 30.04 0.65
N ALA A 27 -19.15 29.56 1.84
CA ALA A 27 -18.28 28.71 2.64
C ALA A 27 -17.74 27.58 1.76
N ALA A 28 -16.45 27.29 1.85
CA ALA A 28 -15.85 26.16 1.14
C ALA A 28 -16.62 24.89 1.50
N GLN A 29 -17.01 24.10 0.50
CA GLN A 29 -17.62 22.80 0.76
C GLN A 29 -16.57 21.86 1.31
N ALA A 30 -16.94 21.11 2.36
CA ALA A 30 -16.29 19.90 2.82
C ALA A 30 -15.79 19.03 1.65
N ASP A 31 -14.56 18.52 1.75
CA ASP A 31 -13.87 17.80 0.69
C ASP A 31 -14.48 16.40 0.53
N THR A 32 -15.57 16.26 -0.25
CA THR A 32 -16.33 15.00 -0.30
C THR A 32 -15.47 13.84 -0.83
N VAL A 33 -15.21 12.86 0.04
CA VAL A 33 -14.47 11.65 -0.30
C VAL A 33 -15.42 10.60 -0.86
N SER A 34 -15.19 10.14 -2.08
CA SER A 34 -15.99 9.14 -2.79
C SER A 34 -15.10 8.05 -3.37
N ALA A 35 -15.69 6.92 -3.76
CA ALA A 35 -14.92 5.85 -4.38
C ALA A 35 -14.22 6.24 -5.69
N GLY A 36 -14.65 7.30 -6.36
CA GLY A 36 -14.06 7.78 -7.61
C GLY A 36 -12.86 8.71 -7.44
N ASN A 37 -12.72 9.36 -6.28
CA ASN A 37 -11.64 10.33 -6.01
C ASN A 37 -10.77 9.96 -4.79
N ALA A 38 -11.18 8.98 -3.98
CA ALA A 38 -10.45 8.53 -2.81
C ALA A 38 -9.18 7.77 -3.19
N PRO A 39 -8.11 7.90 -2.37
CA PRO A 39 -6.99 6.97 -2.39
C PRO A 39 -7.44 5.49 -2.37
N PRO A 40 -6.59 4.57 -2.86
CA PRO A 40 -6.98 3.18 -3.11
C PRO A 40 -7.01 2.32 -1.85
N LEU A 41 -6.24 2.64 -0.80
CA LEU A 41 -6.33 1.91 0.47
C LEU A 41 -7.47 2.50 1.28
N ARG A 42 -8.48 1.68 1.60
CA ARG A 42 -9.76 2.14 2.13
C ARG A 42 -10.16 1.48 3.44
N PHE A 43 -10.81 2.25 4.30
CA PHE A 43 -11.14 1.89 5.67
C PHE A 43 -12.61 2.20 5.97
N VAL A 44 -13.19 1.47 6.91
CA VAL A 44 -14.51 1.75 7.50
C VAL A 44 -14.41 1.57 9.01
N SER A 45 -14.90 2.54 9.76
CA SER A 45 -15.16 2.40 11.19
C SER A 45 -16.66 2.57 11.46
N TYR A 46 -17.24 1.65 12.23
CA TYR A 46 -18.65 1.75 12.58
C TYR A 46 -19.03 1.05 13.88
N ASN A 47 -19.51 1.83 14.86
CA ASN A 47 -20.25 1.30 16.00
C ASN A 47 -21.64 0.85 15.53
N LEU A 48 -21.91 -0.46 15.59
CA LEU A 48 -23.16 -1.06 15.11
C LEU A 48 -24.27 -1.05 16.15
N CYS A 49 -23.96 -0.61 17.38
CA CYS A 49 -24.90 -0.52 18.49
C CYS A 49 -25.52 -1.88 18.90
N GLY A 50 -25.06 -2.98 18.30
CA GLY A 50 -25.52 -4.36 18.49
C GLY A 50 -27.04 -4.47 18.43
N ASN A 51 -27.64 -4.69 19.60
CA ASN A 51 -29.07 -4.54 19.85
C ASN A 51 -29.38 -3.63 21.06
N MET A 52 -28.42 -2.82 21.54
CA MET A 52 -28.47 -2.13 22.83
C MET A 52 -29.07 -0.72 22.81
N CYS A 53 -29.05 0.04 21.71
CA CYS A 53 -29.51 1.45 21.74
C CYS A 53 -31.04 1.65 21.79
N GLY A 54 -31.80 0.61 22.17
CA GLY A 54 -33.09 0.73 22.87
C GLY A 54 -34.37 0.54 22.05
N ASP A 55 -35.12 -0.51 22.39
CA ASP A 55 -36.50 -0.86 22.02
C ASP A 55 -37.42 0.21 21.39
N ALA A 56 -38.09 -0.19 20.30
CA ALA A 56 -39.20 0.48 19.61
C ALA A 56 -38.85 1.64 18.65
N LYS A 57 -38.31 1.29 17.46
CA LYS A 57 -38.80 1.67 16.11
C LYS A 57 -37.75 1.30 15.03
N GLY A 58 -37.84 0.10 14.45
CA GLY A 58 -37.13 -0.21 13.19
C GLY A 58 -35.72 -0.79 13.27
N TYR A 59 -35.40 -1.56 14.33
CA TYR A 59 -34.16 -2.34 14.40
C TYR A 59 -34.08 -3.40 13.30
N ASP A 60 -33.03 -3.35 12.49
CA ASP A 60 -32.88 -4.21 11.32
C ASP A 60 -31.47 -4.83 11.26
N ASN A 61 -31.35 -6.04 11.83
CA ASN A 61 -30.09 -6.79 11.80
C ASN A 61 -29.63 -7.12 10.38
N GLN A 62 -30.57 -7.36 9.47
CA GLN A 62 -30.22 -7.63 8.08
C GLN A 62 -29.62 -6.37 7.45
N ARG A 63 -30.24 -5.21 7.67
CA ARG A 63 -29.71 -3.91 7.22
C ARG A 63 -28.33 -3.61 7.79
N ARG A 64 -28.03 -3.92 9.05
CA ARG A 64 -26.66 -3.78 9.60
C ARG A 64 -25.64 -4.60 8.83
N ILE A 65 -25.95 -5.88 8.60
CA ILE A 65 -25.09 -6.80 7.85
C ILE A 65 -24.92 -6.29 6.41
N ASP A 66 -26.01 -5.85 5.78
CA ASP A 66 -26.01 -5.30 4.43
C ASP A 66 -25.18 -4.01 4.35
N THR A 67 -25.35 -3.07 5.27
CA THR A 67 -24.60 -1.81 5.31
C THR A 67 -23.09 -2.05 5.38
N VAL A 68 -22.63 -2.97 6.24
CA VAL A 68 -21.20 -3.30 6.31
C VAL A 68 -20.73 -4.01 5.04
N ALA A 69 -21.50 -4.98 4.54
CA ALA A 69 -21.15 -5.72 3.33
C ALA A 69 -21.06 -4.83 2.10
N ASP A 70 -21.97 -3.86 1.99
CA ASP A 70 -22.01 -2.90 0.89
C ASP A 70 -20.79 -1.97 0.93
N GLN A 71 -20.21 -1.63 2.09
CA GLN A 71 -18.96 -0.86 2.10
C GLN A 71 -17.74 -1.69 1.66
N ALA A 72 -17.79 -3.02 1.78
CA ALA A 72 -16.69 -3.90 1.40
C ALA A 72 -16.66 -4.22 -0.11
N ALA A 73 -17.82 -4.18 -0.78
CA ALA A 73 -17.96 -4.60 -2.17
C ALA A 73 -17.22 -3.70 -3.17
N THR A 74 -16.72 -4.31 -4.26
CA THR A 74 -16.13 -3.59 -5.39
C THR A 74 -17.24 -2.87 -6.19
N GLY A 75 -17.12 -1.56 -6.38
CA GLY A 75 -18.13 -0.72 -7.09
C GLY A 75 -18.94 0.20 -6.18
N THR A 76 -18.85 0.00 -4.85
CA THR A 76 -19.30 0.95 -3.83
C THR A 76 -18.07 1.61 -3.21
N TRP A 77 -17.80 1.46 -1.91
CA TRP A 77 -16.59 1.97 -1.27
C TRP A 77 -15.37 1.06 -1.49
N GLY A 78 -15.53 -0.27 -1.40
CA GLY A 78 -14.44 -1.22 -1.59
C GLY A 78 -13.39 -1.17 -0.48
N ALA A 79 -13.83 -1.12 0.79
CA ALA A 79 -12.94 -1.12 1.96
C ALA A 79 -11.94 -2.29 1.92
N ASP A 80 -10.75 -2.09 2.49
CA ASP A 80 -9.74 -3.12 2.71
C ASP A 80 -9.64 -3.53 4.17
N GLN A 81 -10.01 -2.64 5.09
CA GLN A 81 -10.06 -2.90 6.52
C GLN A 81 -11.31 -2.28 7.14
N ILE A 82 -11.98 -3.03 8.02
CA ILE A 82 -13.27 -2.68 8.62
C ILE A 82 -13.15 -2.88 10.13
N PHE A 83 -13.50 -1.84 10.87
CA PHE A 83 -13.43 -1.78 12.33
C PHE A 83 -14.86 -1.64 12.86
N LEU A 84 -15.32 -2.64 13.61
CA LEU A 84 -16.68 -2.67 14.13
C LEU A 84 -16.66 -2.70 15.65
N GLN A 85 -17.52 -1.89 16.25
CA GLN A 85 -17.76 -1.82 17.68
C GLN A 85 -19.22 -2.21 17.96
N GLU A 86 -19.48 -2.68 19.18
CA GLU A 86 -20.80 -3.10 19.61
C GLU A 86 -21.47 -4.11 18.67
N VAL A 87 -20.83 -5.25 18.47
CA VAL A 87 -21.26 -6.27 17.51
C VAL A 87 -21.75 -7.50 18.25
N CYS A 88 -23.00 -7.89 18.00
CA CYS A 88 -23.50 -9.19 18.42
C CYS A 88 -22.81 -10.30 17.64
N ARG A 89 -22.45 -11.40 18.31
CA ARG A 89 -21.76 -12.52 17.66
C ARG A 89 -22.45 -13.04 16.38
N PRO A 90 -23.80 -13.23 16.34
CA PRO A 90 -24.47 -13.63 15.11
C PRO A 90 -24.38 -12.59 13.98
N GLN A 91 -24.29 -11.30 14.29
CA GLN A 91 -24.08 -10.25 13.29
C GLN A 91 -22.67 -10.36 12.70
N TYR A 92 -21.66 -10.53 13.56
CA TYR A 92 -20.27 -10.75 13.12
C TYR A 92 -20.15 -11.98 12.21
N ASP A 93 -20.68 -13.14 12.64
CA ASP A 93 -20.58 -14.38 11.87
C ASP A 93 -21.22 -14.23 10.47
N ALA A 94 -22.32 -13.48 10.37
CA ALA A 94 -22.98 -13.19 9.10
C ALA A 94 -22.17 -12.23 8.20
N ILE A 95 -21.56 -11.20 8.80
CA ILE A 95 -20.69 -10.26 8.08
C ILE A 95 -19.45 -11.00 7.56
N GLU A 96 -18.74 -11.72 8.44
CA GLU A 96 -17.53 -12.47 8.08
C GLU A 96 -17.81 -13.46 6.94
N LYS A 97 -18.91 -14.21 7.01
CA LYS A 97 -19.32 -15.14 5.95
C LYS A 97 -19.50 -14.45 4.59
N ARG A 98 -20.02 -13.22 4.56
CA ARG A 98 -20.20 -12.46 3.31
C ARG A 98 -18.91 -11.85 2.79
N LEU A 99 -17.98 -11.49 3.69
CA LEU A 99 -16.74 -10.83 3.31
C LEU A 99 -15.60 -11.80 3.00
N ALA A 100 -15.65 -13.04 3.50
CA ALA A 100 -14.62 -14.06 3.24
C ALA A 100 -14.35 -14.30 1.74
N PRO A 101 -15.36 -14.40 0.84
CA PRO A 101 -15.12 -14.51 -0.61
C PRO A 101 -14.42 -13.29 -1.23
N LEU A 102 -14.45 -12.14 -0.56
CA LEU A 102 -13.74 -10.91 -0.98
C LEU A 102 -12.31 -10.83 -0.40
N GLY A 103 -11.84 -11.91 0.25
CA GLY A 103 -10.50 -12.02 0.81
C GLY A 103 -10.34 -11.41 2.20
N PHE A 104 -11.43 -11.14 2.93
CA PHE A 104 -11.37 -10.66 4.31
C PHE A 104 -11.18 -11.80 5.31
N HIS A 105 -10.39 -11.52 6.34
CA HIS A 105 -10.28 -12.32 7.54
C HIS A 105 -10.68 -11.49 8.76
N GLY A 106 -11.60 -12.01 9.57
CA GLY A 106 -12.09 -11.34 10.76
C GLY A 106 -11.42 -11.82 12.05
N LEU A 107 -11.41 -10.96 13.05
CA LEU A 107 -11.13 -11.31 14.44
C LEU A 107 -12.16 -10.64 15.35
N TYR A 108 -12.91 -11.47 16.09
CA TYR A 108 -13.90 -11.04 17.07
C TYR A 108 -13.35 -11.14 18.49
N ALA A 109 -13.59 -10.11 19.31
CA ALA A 109 -13.29 -10.10 20.73
C ALA A 109 -14.58 -9.88 21.54
N THR A 110 -14.96 -10.88 22.33
CA THR A 110 -16.07 -10.79 23.30
C THR A 110 -15.68 -9.86 24.45
N THR A 111 -16.45 -8.80 24.69
CA THR A 111 -16.35 -7.95 25.91
C THR A 111 -17.37 -8.38 26.95
N LEU A 112 -18.58 -8.72 26.50
CA LEU A 112 -19.67 -9.24 27.34
C LEU A 112 -20.08 -10.65 26.88
N PRO A 113 -19.77 -11.69 27.68
CA PRO A 113 -20.13 -13.06 27.33
C PRO A 113 -21.63 -13.33 27.58
N GLY A 114 -22.29 -13.88 26.56
CA GLY A 114 -23.73 -14.17 26.44
C GLY A 114 -24.63 -13.91 27.67
N ARG A 115 -25.16 -14.98 28.28
CA ARG A 115 -26.20 -14.99 29.35
C ARG A 115 -25.92 -14.10 30.59
N SER A 116 -24.78 -13.43 30.66
CA SER A 116 -24.41 -12.48 31.72
C SER A 116 -24.67 -11.03 31.34
N ALA A 117 -24.88 -10.73 30.06
CA ALA A 117 -25.06 -9.39 29.51
C ALA A 117 -26.55 -9.02 29.43
N SER A 118 -26.95 -8.02 30.21
CA SER A 118 -28.31 -7.49 30.25
C SER A 118 -28.26 -5.96 30.19
N ASP A 119 -29.05 -5.36 29.31
CA ASP A 119 -29.20 -3.90 29.17
C ASP A 119 -30.27 -3.32 30.13
N GLY A 120 -30.77 -4.15 31.06
CA GLY A 120 -31.86 -3.80 31.97
C GLY A 120 -33.26 -3.95 31.36
N LYS A 121 -33.37 -4.34 30.09
CA LYS A 121 -34.62 -4.59 29.36
C LYS A 121 -34.71 -5.99 28.75
N GLY A 122 -33.58 -6.70 28.61
CA GLY A 122 -33.51 -8.09 28.18
C GLY A 122 -32.08 -8.61 28.05
N ALA A 123 -31.95 -9.83 27.52
CA ALA A 123 -30.63 -10.38 27.19
C ALA A 123 -30.05 -9.64 25.98
N VAL A 124 -28.87 -9.06 26.15
CA VAL A 124 -28.09 -8.48 25.06
C VAL A 124 -27.85 -9.57 24.00
N CYS A 125 -27.95 -9.20 22.73
CA CYS A 125 -27.78 -10.07 21.57
C CYS A 125 -28.60 -11.38 21.62
N GLY A 126 -29.75 -11.39 22.29
CA GLY A 126 -30.56 -12.59 22.46
C GLY A 126 -29.84 -13.68 23.28
N GLY A 127 -28.90 -13.29 24.14
CA GLY A 127 -28.08 -14.19 24.95
C GLY A 127 -26.82 -14.71 24.26
N ALA A 128 -26.51 -14.23 23.06
CA ALA A 128 -25.22 -14.46 22.40
C ALA A 128 -24.17 -13.44 22.89
N ASP A 129 -22.90 -13.73 22.60
CA ASP A 129 -21.79 -12.82 22.93
C ASP A 129 -21.94 -11.45 22.28
N TYR A 130 -21.49 -10.43 23.00
CA TYR A 130 -21.36 -9.05 22.54
C TYR A 130 -19.90 -8.60 22.69
N GLY A 131 -19.48 -7.71 21.80
CA GLY A 131 -18.11 -7.26 21.75
C GLY A 131 -17.81 -6.48 20.50
N MET A 132 -16.66 -6.72 19.90
CA MET A 132 -16.17 -5.92 18.77
C MET A 132 -15.34 -6.76 17.81
N ALA A 133 -15.13 -6.24 16.61
CA ALA A 133 -14.42 -6.97 15.57
C ALA A 133 -13.55 -6.06 14.71
N VAL A 134 -12.51 -6.67 14.14
CA VAL A 134 -11.78 -6.11 13.00
C VAL A 134 -11.80 -7.12 11.87
N LEU A 135 -11.98 -6.67 10.64
CA LEU A 135 -11.87 -7.48 9.44
C LEU A 135 -10.87 -6.83 8.48
N ALA A 136 -9.88 -7.57 7.99
CA ALA A 136 -8.87 -7.06 7.08
C ALA A 136 -8.70 -7.98 5.86
N LYS A 137 -8.50 -7.40 4.68
CA LYS A 137 -8.20 -8.17 3.47
C LYS A 137 -6.79 -8.77 3.50
N GLY A 138 -6.63 -9.81 2.70
CA GLY A 138 -5.34 -10.39 2.34
C GLY A 138 -4.77 -11.36 3.37
N PRO A 139 -3.65 -12.03 3.04
CA PRO A 139 -3.08 -13.09 3.88
C PRO A 139 -2.78 -12.60 5.31
N VAL A 140 -3.31 -13.32 6.30
CA VAL A 140 -3.07 -13.06 7.73
C VAL A 140 -1.70 -13.58 8.15
N VAL A 141 -0.97 -12.76 8.88
CA VAL A 141 0.35 -13.05 9.46
C VAL A 141 0.24 -13.39 10.94
N ASP A 142 -0.52 -12.60 11.69
CA ASP A 142 -0.68 -12.74 13.14
C ASP A 142 -2.00 -12.10 13.57
N THR A 143 -2.53 -12.53 14.73
CA THR A 143 -3.73 -11.96 15.35
C THR A 143 -3.50 -11.77 16.84
N LYS A 144 -4.05 -10.68 17.39
CA LYS A 144 -3.95 -10.37 18.83
C LYS A 144 -5.24 -9.74 19.31
N VAL A 145 -5.67 -10.12 20.51
CA VAL A 145 -6.68 -9.38 21.26
C VAL A 145 -5.95 -8.70 22.41
N LEU A 146 -5.79 -7.39 22.32
CA LEU A 146 -5.18 -6.61 23.39
C LEU A 146 -6.20 -6.45 24.53
N ASP A 147 -5.73 -6.62 25.76
CA ASP A 147 -6.47 -6.24 26.97
C ASP A 147 -6.01 -4.84 27.39
N LEU A 148 -6.94 -3.89 27.34
CA LEU A 148 -6.69 -2.50 27.69
C LEU A 148 -7.19 -2.16 29.10
N THR A 149 -7.99 -3.03 29.72
CA THR A 149 -8.63 -2.87 31.04
C THR A 149 -7.64 -2.44 32.12
N VAL A 150 -7.82 -1.24 32.68
CA VAL A 150 -6.98 -0.67 33.74
C VAL A 150 -7.50 -0.94 35.15
N GLY A 151 -8.79 -1.26 35.31
CA GLY A 151 -9.45 -1.62 36.55
C GLY A 151 -10.43 -0.54 37.03
N GLY A 152 -11.70 -0.93 37.22
CA GLY A 152 -12.79 -0.04 37.64
C GLY A 152 -13.90 0.11 36.58
N GLU A 153 -13.70 -0.47 35.40
CA GLU A 153 -14.66 -0.51 34.29
C GLU A 153 -15.80 -1.49 34.56
N ASP A 154 -16.96 -1.22 33.94
CA ASP A 154 -18.14 -2.09 34.00
C ASP A 154 -18.01 -3.33 33.09
N GLU A 155 -17.13 -3.28 32.08
CA GLU A 155 -16.79 -4.38 31.21
C GLU A 155 -15.30 -4.37 30.84
N PRO A 156 -14.70 -5.53 30.47
CA PRO A 156 -13.35 -5.58 29.96
C PRO A 156 -13.20 -4.76 28.67
N ILE A 157 -12.18 -3.90 28.61
CA ILE A 157 -11.84 -3.13 27.42
C ILE A 157 -10.82 -3.90 26.60
N LYS A 158 -11.19 -4.24 25.36
CA LYS A 158 -10.36 -5.05 24.47
C LYS A 158 -10.13 -4.33 23.14
N SER A 159 -9.11 -4.75 22.41
CA SER A 159 -8.88 -4.31 21.03
C SER A 159 -8.43 -5.50 20.18
N PRO A 160 -9.31 -6.09 19.33
CA PRO A 160 -8.90 -7.11 18.38
C PRO A 160 -8.09 -6.45 17.26
N CYS A 161 -6.94 -7.06 16.97
CA CYS A 161 -5.96 -6.63 16.00
C CYS A 161 -5.60 -7.77 15.03
N VAL A 162 -5.64 -7.49 13.74
CA VAL A 162 -5.21 -8.41 12.68
C VAL A 162 -3.99 -7.83 11.99
N LYS A 163 -2.92 -8.62 11.89
CA LYS A 163 -1.76 -8.32 11.04
C LYS A 163 -1.93 -9.04 9.72
N SER A 164 -2.09 -8.33 8.62
CA SER A 164 -2.26 -8.94 7.29
C SER A 164 -1.50 -8.19 6.21
N TYR A 165 -1.30 -8.84 5.07
CA TYR A 165 -0.80 -8.22 3.86
C TYR A 165 -1.94 -7.57 3.07
N VAL A 166 -2.16 -6.28 3.28
CA VAL A 166 -3.14 -5.48 2.52
C VAL A 166 -2.42 -4.78 1.37
N GLN A 167 -2.87 -4.98 0.13
CA GLN A 167 -2.19 -4.42 -1.06
C GLN A 167 -0.68 -4.74 -1.08
N ASN A 168 -0.31 -5.98 -0.72
CA ASN A 168 1.07 -6.45 -0.61
C ASN A 168 1.92 -5.67 0.42
N ARG A 169 1.29 -5.10 1.45
CA ARG A 169 1.94 -4.41 2.58
C ARG A 169 1.46 -5.00 3.88
N VAL A 170 2.39 -5.37 4.75
CA VAL A 170 2.02 -5.82 6.08
C VAL A 170 1.65 -4.62 6.96
N ASN A 171 0.51 -4.66 7.64
CA ASN A 171 0.18 -3.71 8.70
C ASN A 171 -0.63 -4.39 9.80
N TRP A 172 -0.73 -3.72 10.96
CA TRP A 172 -1.73 -4.03 11.98
C TRP A 172 -2.97 -3.18 11.74
N ALA A 173 -4.15 -3.81 11.80
CA ALA A 173 -5.44 -3.14 11.90
C ALA A 173 -6.10 -3.53 13.22
N CYS A 174 -6.45 -2.55 14.06
CA CYS A 174 -7.09 -2.77 15.35
C CYS A 174 -8.42 -2.02 15.48
N SER A 175 -9.46 -2.71 15.94
CA SER A 175 -10.72 -2.08 16.31
C SER A 175 -10.65 -1.52 17.73
N VAL A 176 -11.19 -0.33 17.96
CA VAL A 176 -11.09 0.40 19.23
C VAL A 176 -12.48 0.72 19.79
N HIS A 177 -12.69 0.47 21.08
CA HIS A 177 -13.86 0.89 21.84
C HIS A 177 -13.38 1.21 23.26
N LEU A 178 -13.06 2.47 23.54
CA LEU A 178 -12.54 2.88 24.85
C LEU A 178 -13.68 3.12 25.84
N TYR A 179 -13.37 3.18 27.15
CA TYR A 179 -14.40 3.32 28.19
C TYR A 179 -15.25 4.58 28.04
N TRP A 180 -16.56 4.40 28.10
CA TRP A 180 -17.59 5.37 27.71
C TRP A 180 -18.03 6.31 28.82
N ALA A 181 -17.63 6.08 30.07
CA ALA A 181 -18.09 6.91 31.19
C ALA A 181 -17.61 8.37 31.09
N ALA A 182 -18.35 9.27 31.74
CA ALA A 182 -18.06 10.70 31.74
C ALA A 182 -16.70 11.03 32.37
N ASP A 183 -16.28 10.30 33.41
CA ASP A 183 -14.93 10.39 33.96
C ASP A 183 -13.94 9.75 32.98
N SER A 184 -13.08 10.60 32.40
CA SER A 184 -12.10 10.19 31.39
C SER A 184 -10.89 9.45 31.94
N THR A 185 -10.74 9.28 33.25
CA THR A 185 -9.51 8.74 33.86
C THR A 185 -9.15 7.35 33.34
N LEU A 186 -10.13 6.43 33.30
CA LEU A 186 -9.92 5.07 32.80
C LEU A 186 -9.65 5.07 31.29
N ARG A 187 -10.49 5.80 30.54
CA ARG A 187 -10.34 6.01 29.09
C ARG A 187 -8.96 6.54 28.71
N THR A 188 -8.42 7.52 29.44
CA THR A 188 -7.08 8.05 29.19
C THR A 188 -6.00 7.00 29.44
N ALA A 189 -6.10 6.21 30.51
CA ALA A 189 -5.13 5.16 30.79
C ALA A 189 -5.18 4.04 29.72
N GLU A 190 -6.37 3.65 29.26
CA GLU A 190 -6.57 2.69 28.16
C GLU A 190 -5.97 3.21 26.85
N ALA A 191 -6.22 4.48 26.52
CA ALA A 191 -5.68 5.14 25.33
C ALA A 191 -4.15 5.10 25.31
N HIS A 192 -3.49 5.41 26.43
CA HIS A 192 -2.03 5.32 26.54
C HIS A 192 -1.52 3.88 26.39
N ARG A 193 -2.19 2.88 26.96
CA ARG A 193 -1.80 1.47 26.76
C ARG A 193 -1.87 1.05 25.29
N LEU A 194 -2.92 1.47 24.58
CA LEU A 194 -3.06 1.20 23.15
C LEU A 194 -2.00 1.96 22.34
N ALA A 195 -1.79 3.25 22.62
CA ALA A 195 -0.79 4.07 21.94
C ALA A 195 0.63 3.52 22.13
N ASP A 196 1.00 3.11 23.35
CA ASP A 196 2.30 2.50 23.65
C ASP A 196 2.52 1.20 22.89
N ARG A 197 1.50 0.34 22.83
CA ARG A 197 1.57 -0.90 22.03
C ARG A 197 1.74 -0.60 20.55
N ALA A 198 0.99 0.37 20.03
CA ALA A 198 1.07 0.72 18.62
C ALA A 198 2.41 1.39 18.27
N ALA A 199 2.99 2.16 19.20
CA ALA A 199 4.33 2.72 19.06
C ALA A 199 5.42 1.62 19.02
N GLN A 200 5.28 0.54 19.80
CA GLN A 200 6.18 -0.62 19.71
C GLN A 200 6.15 -1.27 18.32
N TRP A 201 4.96 -1.51 17.76
CA TRP A 201 4.85 -2.06 16.39
C TRP A 201 5.40 -1.11 15.32
N GLN A 202 5.17 0.19 15.47
CA GLN A 202 5.78 1.19 14.57
C GLN A 202 7.31 1.20 14.68
N ALA A 203 7.87 1.01 15.88
CA ALA A 203 9.31 0.88 16.08
C ALA A 203 9.89 -0.40 15.47
N GLU A 204 9.09 -1.47 15.39
CA GLU A 204 9.38 -2.68 14.60
C GLU A 204 9.26 -2.43 13.09
N GLY A 205 8.80 -1.24 12.67
CA GLY A 205 8.60 -0.86 11.28
C GLY A 205 7.33 -1.42 10.65
N ILE A 206 6.35 -1.79 11.48
CA ILE A 206 5.06 -2.29 11.01
C ILE A 206 4.04 -1.14 11.13
N PRO A 207 3.46 -0.66 10.01
CA PRO A 207 2.38 0.32 10.03
C PRO A 207 1.19 -0.14 10.87
N VAL A 208 0.50 0.78 11.51
CA VAL A 208 -0.70 0.52 12.31
C VAL A 208 -1.85 1.40 11.83
N VAL A 209 -3.04 0.82 11.75
CA VAL A 209 -4.31 1.51 11.56
C VAL A 209 -5.20 1.18 12.76
N LEU A 210 -5.69 2.21 13.44
CA LEU A 210 -6.65 2.10 14.54
C LEU A 210 -7.96 2.71 14.06
N GLY A 211 -9.06 1.96 14.15
CA GLY A 211 -10.38 2.48 13.82
C GLY A 211 -11.37 2.13 14.90
N GLY A 212 -12.23 3.08 15.28
CA GLY A 212 -13.32 2.77 16.18
C GLY A 212 -13.84 3.94 16.97
N ASP A 213 -14.58 3.62 18.02
CA ASP A 213 -15.19 4.54 18.95
C ASP A 213 -14.23 4.78 20.12
N PHE A 214 -13.66 5.98 20.18
CA PHE A 214 -12.71 6.32 21.24
C PHE A 214 -13.41 6.95 22.45
N ASN A 215 -14.73 7.16 22.40
CA ASN A 215 -15.53 7.77 23.48
C ASN A 215 -14.96 9.09 24.04
N GLY A 216 -14.20 9.82 23.22
CA GLY A 216 -13.52 11.03 23.64
C GLY A 216 -13.38 12.02 22.50
N HIS A 217 -13.42 13.30 22.83
CA HIS A 217 -13.25 14.36 21.86
C HIS A 217 -11.79 14.51 21.41
N ALA A 218 -11.60 15.11 20.24
CA ALA A 218 -10.30 15.22 19.56
C ALA A 218 -9.20 15.90 20.41
N ARG A 219 -9.59 16.82 21.30
CA ARG A 219 -8.66 17.54 22.20
C ARG A 219 -8.57 16.98 23.62
N SER A 220 -9.23 15.86 23.89
CA SER A 220 -9.14 15.21 25.20
C SER A 220 -7.74 14.63 25.43
N ALA A 221 -7.37 14.45 26.70
CA ALA A 221 -6.09 13.84 27.06
C ALA A 221 -5.95 12.42 26.49
N ALA A 222 -7.04 11.64 26.46
CA ALA A 222 -7.05 10.32 25.85
C ALA A 222 -6.64 10.36 24.37
N LEU A 223 -7.23 11.28 23.59
CA LEU A 223 -6.94 11.35 22.16
C LEU A 223 -5.56 11.95 21.85
N SER A 224 -5.02 12.81 22.73
CA SER A 224 -3.66 13.34 22.59
C SER A 224 -2.58 12.27 22.46
N ALA A 225 -2.78 11.10 23.08
CA ALA A 225 -1.86 9.96 23.01
C ALA A 225 -1.62 9.44 21.58
N PHE A 226 -2.55 9.67 20.64
CA PHE A 226 -2.45 9.16 19.27
C PHE A 226 -1.89 10.20 18.29
N TYR A 227 -2.38 11.44 18.35
CA TYR A 227 -2.04 12.47 17.37
C TYR A 227 -0.55 12.78 17.29
N ASP A 228 -0.03 12.90 16.06
CA ASP A 228 1.36 13.19 15.78
C ASP A 228 1.83 14.54 16.38
N LYS A 229 2.99 14.51 17.06
CA LYS A 229 3.61 15.67 17.74
C LYS A 229 3.96 16.82 16.80
N GLY A 230 4.32 16.52 15.55
CA GLY A 230 4.79 17.49 14.57
C GLY A 230 3.66 18.15 13.78
N VAL A 231 2.51 17.47 13.66
CA VAL A 231 1.42 17.92 12.80
C VAL A 231 0.29 18.59 13.60
N GLU A 232 -0.03 18.09 14.80
CA GLU A 232 -1.30 18.39 15.47
C GLU A 232 -1.13 19.14 16.81
N ASP A 233 -2.08 20.02 17.12
CA ASP A 233 -2.05 20.89 18.31
C ASP A 233 -2.13 20.07 19.62
N GLY A 234 -0.98 19.88 20.29
CA GLY A 234 -0.86 19.12 21.55
C GLY A 234 -0.68 17.61 21.38
N GLY A 235 -0.27 17.14 20.19
CA GLY A 235 0.01 15.71 19.91
C GLY A 235 1.08 15.11 20.81
N GLU A 236 0.88 13.87 21.26
CA GLU A 236 1.87 13.08 21.99
C GLU A 236 2.27 11.78 21.26
N GLY A 237 1.55 11.41 20.21
CA GLY A 237 1.74 10.17 19.46
C GLY A 237 2.41 10.37 18.11
N SER A 238 2.09 9.47 17.17
CA SER A 238 2.67 9.39 15.82
C SER A 238 1.64 9.01 14.77
N PHE A 239 0.36 9.32 15.00
CA PHE A 239 -0.73 9.03 14.07
C PHE A 239 -1.25 10.30 13.38
N LEU A 240 -1.61 10.11 12.12
CA LEU A 240 -2.47 11.02 11.36
C LEU A 240 -3.91 10.55 11.55
N GLU A 241 -4.81 11.49 11.82
CA GLU A 241 -6.23 11.23 11.71
C GLU A 241 -6.67 11.31 10.24
N ALA A 242 -7.52 10.36 9.84
CA ALA A 242 -8.34 10.45 8.65
C ALA A 242 -9.63 11.20 9.00
N ASP A 243 -9.66 12.49 8.69
CA ASP A 243 -10.87 13.32 8.74
C ASP A 243 -10.69 14.57 7.88
N GLU A 244 -11.77 15.33 7.73
CA GLU A 244 -11.80 16.67 7.21
C GLU A 244 -11.08 17.61 8.20
N THR A 245 -9.79 17.81 7.95
CA THR A 245 -8.92 18.70 8.74
C THR A 245 -8.68 20.04 8.03
N ASP A 246 -9.51 20.39 7.05
CA ASP A 246 -9.28 21.58 6.25
C ASP A 246 -9.59 22.85 7.06
N LYS A 247 -8.61 23.74 7.06
CA LYS A 247 -8.71 25.03 7.75
C LYS A 247 -9.89 25.87 7.22
N ASP A 248 -10.30 25.68 5.98
CA ASP A 248 -11.31 26.51 5.32
C ASP A 248 -12.74 26.14 5.75
N HIS A 249 -12.99 24.87 6.15
CA HIS A 249 -14.24 24.44 6.78
C HIS A 249 -14.22 24.57 8.32
N PHE A 250 -13.10 24.26 8.97
CA PHE A 250 -12.99 24.24 10.44
C PHE A 250 -12.22 25.45 11.02
N GLY A 251 -12.16 26.56 10.30
CA GLY A 251 -11.31 27.72 10.59
C GLY A 251 -11.48 28.37 11.98
N ASP A 252 -12.65 28.22 12.61
CA ASP A 252 -12.93 28.74 13.96
C ASP A 252 -12.28 27.88 15.06
N VAL A 253 -12.07 26.59 14.78
CA VAL A 253 -11.41 25.65 15.70
C VAL A 253 -9.92 25.49 15.34
N CYS A 254 -9.52 25.84 14.12
CA CYS A 254 -8.16 25.67 13.61
C CYS A 254 -7.29 26.94 13.77
N PRO A 255 -6.20 26.94 14.57
CA PRO A 255 -5.33 28.12 14.71
C PRO A 255 -4.80 28.61 13.34
N PRO A 256 -4.72 29.94 13.10
CA PRO A 256 -4.29 30.48 11.81
C PRO A 256 -2.90 30.03 11.34
N SER A 257 -2.02 29.62 12.26
CA SER A 257 -0.65 29.19 11.99
C SER A 257 -0.51 27.72 11.58
N ARG A 258 -1.60 26.94 11.56
CA ARG A 258 -1.58 25.50 11.29
C ARG A 258 -2.28 25.18 9.96
N SER A 259 -1.71 24.23 9.23
CA SER A 259 -2.28 23.69 7.99
C SER A 259 -3.22 22.50 8.22
N ARG A 260 -3.17 21.87 9.40
CA ARG A 260 -4.06 20.81 9.88
C ARG A 260 -4.29 20.99 11.38
N CYS A 261 -5.45 20.58 11.86
CA CYS A 261 -5.81 20.63 13.27
C CYS A 261 -6.77 19.50 13.61
N ARG A 262 -6.85 19.20 14.91
CA ARG A 262 -7.80 18.28 15.50
C ARG A 262 -9.22 18.83 15.41
N SER A 263 -9.93 18.40 14.37
CA SER A 263 -11.30 18.75 14.01
C SER A 263 -11.98 17.53 13.37
N GLY A 264 -13.14 17.73 12.75
CA GLY A 264 -13.84 16.69 12.01
C GLY A 264 -15.33 16.63 12.32
N ASP A 265 -16.03 15.82 11.53
CA ASP A 265 -17.47 15.70 11.60
C ASP A 265 -17.97 14.91 12.82
N ALA A 266 -19.17 15.26 13.27
CA ALA A 266 -19.82 14.57 14.38
C ALA A 266 -20.22 13.15 13.98
N THR A 267 -19.77 12.16 14.73
CA THR A 267 -20.05 10.74 14.51
C THR A 267 -21.10 10.19 15.47
N PHE A 268 -21.33 10.83 16.62
CA PHE A 268 -22.43 10.51 17.55
C PHE A 268 -23.15 11.77 18.01
N GLY A 269 -24.45 11.88 17.71
CA GLY A 269 -25.20 13.11 18.00
C GLY A 269 -24.56 14.35 17.36
N ARG A 270 -24.02 15.25 18.19
CA ARG A 270 -23.25 16.45 17.80
C ARG A 270 -21.75 16.33 18.09
N GLU A 271 -21.31 15.18 18.55
CA GLU A 271 -19.95 14.94 19.01
C GLU A 271 -19.19 14.08 18.02
N LYS A 272 -17.89 14.33 17.94
CA LYS A 272 -16.93 13.47 17.24
C LYS A 272 -16.24 12.59 18.26
N ILE A 273 -16.51 11.29 18.18
CA ILE A 273 -15.95 10.26 19.08
C ILE A 273 -15.46 9.02 18.34
N ASP A 274 -15.90 8.80 17.10
CA ASP A 274 -15.30 7.81 16.19
C ASP A 274 -14.12 8.38 15.38
N TYR A 275 -13.06 7.58 15.25
CA TYR A 275 -11.80 7.96 14.62
C TYR A 275 -11.21 6.86 13.74
N LEU A 276 -10.42 7.29 12.77
CA LEU A 276 -9.49 6.46 12.00
C LEU A 276 -8.08 7.07 12.11
N PHE A 277 -7.18 6.40 12.83
CA PHE A 277 -5.80 6.81 13.02
C PHE A 277 -4.84 5.93 12.22
N LEU A 278 -3.96 6.56 11.44
CA LEU A 278 -2.98 5.90 10.57
C LEU A 278 -1.56 6.34 10.95
N SER A 279 -0.61 5.40 11.08
CA SER A 279 0.78 5.73 11.44
C SER A 279 1.41 6.76 10.49
N ALA A 280 1.80 7.92 11.00
CA ALA A 280 2.18 9.08 10.19
C ALA A 280 3.39 8.82 9.26
N GLY A 281 4.33 7.99 9.68
CA GLY A 281 5.49 7.62 8.86
C GLY A 281 5.16 6.74 7.65
N HIS A 282 4.00 6.06 7.65
CA HIS A 282 3.69 4.97 6.72
C HIS A 282 2.52 5.27 5.78
N PHE A 283 1.78 6.36 6.01
CA PHE A 283 0.63 6.76 5.22
C PHE A 283 0.70 8.24 4.83
N LYS A 284 0.08 8.58 3.69
CA LYS A 284 -0.03 9.96 3.19
C LYS A 284 -1.36 10.18 2.49
N ASP A 285 -1.70 11.45 2.28
CA ASP A 285 -2.96 11.93 1.70
C ASP A 285 -4.18 11.25 2.35
N VAL A 286 -4.14 11.20 3.68
CA VAL A 286 -5.18 10.60 4.51
C VAL A 286 -6.42 11.48 4.45
N LYS A 287 -7.57 10.89 4.12
CA LYS A 287 -8.87 11.57 4.04
C LYS A 287 -9.96 10.70 4.66
N ALA A 288 -11.03 11.29 5.18
CA ALA A 288 -12.23 10.56 5.55
C ALA A 288 -13.49 11.39 5.31
N ASP A 289 -14.63 10.73 5.44
CA ASP A 289 -15.96 11.31 5.29
C ASP A 289 -16.94 10.56 6.21
N VAL A 290 -17.90 11.28 6.77
CA VAL A 290 -18.94 10.75 7.67
C VAL A 290 -20.26 10.65 6.91
N LEU A 291 -20.79 9.44 6.79
CA LEU A 291 -22.06 9.24 6.08
C LEU A 291 -23.27 9.73 6.89
N PRO A 292 -24.37 10.12 6.22
CA PRO A 292 -25.62 10.45 6.91
C PRO A 292 -26.08 9.33 7.85
N LEU A 293 -26.61 9.72 9.02
CA LEU A 293 -27.09 8.78 10.04
C LEU A 293 -28.22 7.90 9.50
N ASP A 294 -28.05 6.58 9.59
CA ASP A 294 -29.11 5.61 9.36
C ASP A 294 -29.63 5.09 10.69
N THR A 295 -30.70 5.72 11.17
CA THR A 295 -31.31 5.43 12.49
C THR A 295 -31.90 4.03 12.61
N ARG A 296 -31.97 3.25 11.51
CA ARG A 296 -32.36 1.83 11.54
C ARG A 296 -31.18 0.89 11.82
N VAL A 297 -29.96 1.40 11.72
CA VAL A 297 -28.71 0.64 11.82
C VAL A 297 -28.00 0.96 13.12
N SER A 298 -27.73 2.24 13.37
CA SER A 298 -27.00 2.69 14.55
C SER A 298 -27.41 4.12 14.93
N ASP A 299 -27.10 4.51 16.15
CA ASP A 299 -27.07 5.90 16.63
C ASP A 299 -25.74 6.61 16.31
N HIS A 300 -24.72 5.86 15.90
CA HIS A 300 -23.50 6.38 15.30
C HIS A 300 -23.64 6.54 13.78
N ARG A 301 -22.87 7.47 13.23
CA ARG A 301 -22.65 7.64 11.79
C ARG A 301 -21.47 6.79 11.35
N LEU A 302 -21.57 6.22 10.14
CA LEU A 302 -20.51 5.42 9.55
C LEU A 302 -19.38 6.35 9.07
N LEU A 303 -18.16 6.11 9.55
CA LEU A 303 -16.95 6.83 9.16
C LEU A 303 -16.16 6.00 8.12
N ARG A 304 -15.89 6.58 6.95
CA ARG A 304 -15.07 5.94 5.90
C ARG A 304 -13.79 6.73 5.68
N GLY A 305 -12.65 6.06 5.59
CA GLY A 305 -11.35 6.71 5.38
C GLY A 305 -10.56 6.12 4.23
N ALA A 306 -9.63 6.87 3.68
CA ALA A 306 -8.74 6.42 2.61
C ALA A 306 -7.35 7.05 2.73
N ALA A 307 -6.32 6.35 2.24
CA ALA A 307 -4.94 6.84 2.21
C ALA A 307 -4.10 6.20 1.08
N TYR A 308 -2.90 6.73 0.86
CA TYR A 308 -1.83 6.01 0.17
C TYR A 308 -0.81 5.51 1.19
N TRP A 309 -0.13 4.41 0.87
CA TRP A 309 1.16 4.09 1.49
C TRP A 309 2.17 5.21 1.21
N SER A 310 2.88 5.66 2.24
CA SER A 310 3.95 6.65 2.08
C SER A 310 5.19 6.03 1.43
N ASP A 311 5.40 4.72 1.61
CA ASP A 311 6.58 3.98 1.20
C ASP A 311 6.30 2.80 0.24
N CYS A 312 7.41 2.23 -0.22
CA CYS A 312 7.38 1.02 -1.02
C CYS A 312 7.13 -0.25 -0.22
N GLY A 313 7.18 -0.29 1.11
CA GLY A 313 7.10 -1.50 1.94
C GLY A 313 7.93 -2.72 1.48
N PRO A 314 8.09 -3.75 2.33
CA PRO A 314 8.69 -5.01 1.90
C PRO A 314 7.90 -5.59 0.73
N ALA A 315 8.59 -6.13 -0.27
CA ALA A 315 7.93 -6.88 -1.33
C ALA A 315 7.28 -8.13 -0.72
N GLY A 316 6.04 -8.44 -1.12
CA GLY A 316 5.41 -9.70 -0.75
C GLY A 316 6.23 -10.89 -1.29
N PRO A 317 6.18 -12.07 -0.65
CA PRO A 317 6.82 -13.27 -1.18
C PRO A 317 6.34 -13.55 -2.61
N GLY A 318 7.27 -13.75 -3.55
CA GLY A 318 6.94 -14.07 -4.94
C GLY A 318 6.45 -12.89 -5.79
N ALA A 319 6.31 -11.68 -5.25
CA ALA A 319 5.84 -10.54 -6.03
C ALA A 319 6.93 -10.04 -6.99
N GLY A 320 6.73 -10.26 -8.29
CA GLY A 320 7.48 -9.57 -9.33
C GLY A 320 7.17 -8.07 -9.34
N GLY A 321 8.00 -7.34 -10.05
CA GLY A 321 7.84 -5.89 -10.20
C GLY A 321 8.88 -5.33 -11.11
N ILE A 322 8.87 -4.03 -11.35
CA ILE A 322 9.92 -3.32 -12.11
C ILE A 322 10.61 -2.33 -11.18
N LEU A 323 11.92 -2.24 -11.29
CA LEU A 323 12.76 -1.33 -10.54
C LEU A 323 13.36 -0.36 -11.55
N ARG A 324 13.11 0.94 -11.34
CA ARG A 324 13.65 2.02 -12.17
C ARG A 324 14.58 2.86 -11.33
N ARG A 325 15.78 3.12 -11.83
CA ARG A 325 16.62 4.17 -11.28
C ARG A 325 16.52 5.42 -12.15
N ASP A 326 16.05 6.50 -11.55
CA ASP A 326 15.99 7.80 -12.22
C ASP A 326 17.38 8.43 -12.43
N ALA A 327 17.42 9.53 -13.18
CA ALA A 327 18.64 10.29 -13.41
C ALA A 327 19.28 10.87 -12.13
N ALA A 328 18.49 11.12 -11.08
CA ALA A 328 18.97 11.62 -9.79
C ALA A 328 19.54 10.51 -8.88
N GLY A 329 19.39 9.24 -9.27
CA GLY A 329 19.80 8.10 -8.45
C GLY A 329 18.80 7.72 -7.36
N GLY A 330 17.54 8.12 -7.50
CA GLY A 330 16.41 7.54 -6.80
C GLY A 330 16.04 6.20 -7.42
N LEU A 331 15.87 5.18 -6.60
CA LEU A 331 15.32 3.89 -7.04
C LEU A 331 13.83 3.88 -6.77
N PHE A 332 13.05 3.46 -7.75
CA PHE A 332 11.59 3.34 -7.69
C PHE A 332 11.17 1.91 -8.00
N ARG A 333 10.16 1.43 -7.29
CA ARG A 333 9.52 0.13 -7.54
C ARG A 333 8.12 0.33 -8.10
N TYR A 334 7.79 -0.51 -9.06
CA TYR A 334 6.49 -0.65 -9.70
C TYR A 334 6.07 -2.09 -9.43
N THR A 335 5.18 -2.30 -8.46
CA THR A 335 4.81 -3.65 -8.02
C THR A 335 3.84 -4.24 -9.05
N GLY A 336 4.06 -5.49 -9.45
CA GLY A 336 3.15 -6.21 -10.32
C GLY A 336 1.77 -6.45 -9.69
N ARG A 337 0.77 -6.74 -10.53
CA ARG A 337 -0.61 -7.03 -10.12
C ARG A 337 -1.13 -8.23 -10.90
N PRO A 338 -2.07 -9.02 -10.33
CA PRO A 338 -2.62 -10.19 -10.99
C PRO A 338 -3.35 -9.97 -12.31
N ASP A 339 -3.63 -8.72 -12.68
CA ASP A 339 -4.24 -8.34 -13.94
C ASP A 339 -3.18 -7.98 -15.02
N GLY A 340 -1.91 -8.32 -14.80
CA GLY A 340 -0.81 -7.98 -15.70
C GLY A 340 -0.39 -6.51 -15.66
N THR A 341 -0.97 -5.68 -14.78
CA THR A 341 -0.61 -4.26 -14.68
C THR A 341 0.43 -3.99 -13.59
N VAL A 342 0.96 -2.77 -13.55
CA VAL A 342 1.84 -2.32 -12.46
C VAL A 342 1.22 -1.21 -11.62
N ALA A 343 1.50 -1.25 -10.33
CA ALA A 343 1.22 -0.14 -9.43
C ALA A 343 2.01 1.11 -9.80
N GLY A 344 1.51 2.27 -9.35
CA GLY A 344 2.24 3.53 -9.47
C GLY A 344 3.61 3.48 -8.80
N ALA A 345 4.52 4.35 -9.25
CA ALA A 345 5.88 4.41 -8.73
C ALA A 345 5.88 4.68 -7.22
N CYS A 346 6.55 3.82 -6.46
CA CYS A 346 6.92 4.10 -5.08
C CYS A 346 8.44 4.23 -4.99
N LYS A 347 8.96 5.06 -4.08
CA LYS A 347 10.42 5.19 -3.90
C LYS A 347 10.95 4.02 -3.08
N ALA A 348 11.80 3.22 -3.69
CA ALA A 348 12.35 1.98 -3.15
C ALA A 348 13.79 2.12 -2.66
N GLY A 349 14.44 3.27 -2.85
CA GLY A 349 15.81 3.44 -2.37
C GLY A 349 16.44 4.77 -2.76
N THR A 350 17.56 5.09 -2.11
CA THR A 350 18.41 6.26 -2.37
C THR A 350 19.87 5.84 -2.55
N GLY A 351 20.70 6.73 -3.12
CA GLY A 351 22.13 6.47 -3.29
C GLY A 351 22.49 5.61 -4.51
N TRP A 352 21.60 5.51 -5.51
CA TRP A 352 21.80 4.67 -6.70
C TRP A 352 22.54 5.37 -7.84
N SER A 353 22.83 6.67 -7.71
CA SER A 353 23.51 7.47 -8.73
C SER A 353 24.91 6.94 -9.11
N MET A 354 25.55 6.23 -8.17
CA MET A 354 26.90 5.66 -8.36
C MET A 354 26.89 4.27 -9.00
N MET A 355 25.73 3.60 -9.04
CA MET A 355 25.60 2.26 -9.61
C MET A 355 25.64 2.33 -11.14
N ARG A 356 26.31 1.39 -11.80
CA ARG A 356 26.40 1.33 -13.26
C ARG A 356 25.62 0.14 -13.81
N LEU A 357 25.77 -1.01 -13.16
CA LEU A 357 25.06 -2.25 -13.49
C LEU A 357 24.21 -2.65 -12.29
N ALA A 358 23.08 -3.31 -12.54
CA ALA A 358 22.30 -3.96 -11.50
C ALA A 358 21.52 -5.15 -12.04
N ALA A 359 21.26 -6.12 -11.17
CA ALA A 359 20.40 -7.28 -11.42
C ALA A 359 19.67 -7.67 -10.14
N ARG A 360 18.47 -8.24 -10.25
CA ARG A 360 17.74 -8.77 -9.09
C ARG A 360 18.28 -10.13 -8.68
N ASP A 361 18.44 -10.31 -7.38
CA ASP A 361 18.87 -11.54 -6.74
C ASP A 361 17.82 -11.90 -5.66
N GLY A 362 16.70 -12.49 -6.09
CA GLY A 362 15.53 -12.73 -5.24
C GLY A 362 15.03 -11.43 -4.59
N ASN A 363 15.01 -11.39 -3.25
CA ASN A 363 14.63 -10.20 -2.46
C ASN A 363 15.77 -9.18 -2.29
N ALA A 364 16.86 -9.32 -3.02
CA ALA A 364 17.97 -8.37 -3.04
C ALA A 364 18.21 -7.82 -4.45
N VAL A 365 19.00 -6.75 -4.52
CA VAL A 365 19.54 -6.25 -5.78
C VAL A 365 21.06 -6.29 -5.70
N LEU A 366 21.68 -6.92 -6.68
CA LEU A 366 23.11 -6.83 -6.90
C LEU A 366 23.38 -5.61 -7.78
N ALA A 367 24.35 -4.77 -7.40
CA ALA A 367 24.70 -3.60 -8.18
C ALA A 367 26.20 -3.31 -8.15
N ALA A 368 26.78 -3.11 -9.32
CA ALA A 368 28.18 -2.73 -9.47
C ALA A 368 28.31 -1.22 -9.64
N ASP A 369 29.14 -0.58 -8.82
CA ASP A 369 29.42 0.85 -8.94
C ASP A 369 30.45 1.16 -10.05
N LYS A 370 30.66 2.45 -10.33
CA LYS A 370 31.64 2.91 -11.31
C LYS A 370 33.09 2.54 -10.96
N ALA A 371 33.41 2.35 -9.68
CA ALA A 371 34.73 1.89 -9.24
C ALA A 371 34.90 0.37 -9.42
N GLY A 372 33.82 -0.34 -9.75
CA GLY A 372 33.80 -1.78 -9.96
C GLY A 372 33.66 -2.60 -8.68
N THR A 373 33.20 -2.00 -7.60
CA THR A 373 32.75 -2.74 -6.42
C THR A 373 31.35 -3.28 -6.68
N LEU A 374 31.15 -4.58 -6.48
CA LEU A 374 29.84 -5.19 -6.45
C LEU A 374 29.29 -5.15 -5.03
N TRP A 375 28.09 -4.60 -4.93
CA TRP A 375 27.31 -4.49 -3.71
C TRP A 375 26.09 -5.39 -3.81
N ARG A 376 25.71 -6.00 -2.69
CA ARG A 376 24.41 -6.62 -2.51
C ARG A 376 23.57 -5.72 -1.64
N TYR A 377 22.39 -5.37 -2.12
CA TYR A 377 21.38 -4.60 -1.40
C TYR A 377 20.26 -5.55 -0.99
N PRO A 378 20.29 -6.14 0.22
CA PRO A 378 19.11 -6.77 0.77
C PRO A 378 17.99 -5.74 0.87
N ALA A 379 16.75 -6.12 0.55
CA ALA A 379 15.60 -5.31 0.91
C ALA A 379 15.59 -5.13 2.43
N ASP A 380 15.44 -3.90 2.89
CA ASP A 380 15.20 -3.63 4.30
C ASP A 380 13.92 -4.37 4.73
N PRO A 381 13.95 -5.22 5.77
CA PRO A 381 12.80 -6.07 6.11
C PRO A 381 11.60 -5.27 6.63
N ARG A 382 11.76 -4.00 7.01
CA ARG A 382 10.71 -3.12 7.53
C ARG A 382 10.09 -2.27 6.44
N THR A 383 10.93 -1.70 5.58
CA THR A 383 10.55 -0.69 4.58
C THR A 383 10.60 -1.21 3.14
N GLY A 384 11.22 -2.37 2.92
CA GLY A 384 11.54 -2.92 1.59
C GLY A 384 12.51 -2.08 0.78
N ALA A 385 13.19 -1.13 1.42
CA ALA A 385 14.09 -0.22 0.74
C ALA A 385 15.43 -0.88 0.41
N TYR A 386 15.98 -0.55 -0.76
CA TYR A 386 17.32 -0.88 -1.18
C TYR A 386 18.18 0.38 -1.09
N SER A 387 18.75 0.66 0.09
CA SER A 387 19.47 1.91 0.35
C SER A 387 20.94 1.68 0.68
N GLY A 388 21.76 2.73 0.56
CA GLY A 388 23.20 2.66 0.79
C GLY A 388 23.62 2.13 2.16
N ASP A 389 22.79 2.32 3.19
CA ASP A 389 23.12 1.96 4.57
C ASP A 389 22.95 0.46 4.86
N THR A 390 22.18 -0.27 4.05
CA THR A 390 21.93 -1.71 4.24
C THR A 390 22.78 -2.60 3.34
N ARG A 391 23.54 -2.01 2.40
CA ARG A 391 24.29 -2.77 1.41
C ARG A 391 25.54 -3.41 2.01
N VAL A 392 25.89 -4.58 1.50
CA VAL A 392 27.13 -5.29 1.83
C VAL A 392 28.04 -5.35 0.60
N ARG A 393 29.34 -5.16 0.80
CA ARG A 393 30.32 -5.35 -0.26
C ARG A 393 30.50 -6.84 -0.52
N VAL A 394 30.37 -7.24 -1.79
CA VAL A 394 30.44 -8.65 -2.19
C VAL A 394 31.78 -8.98 -2.85
N SER A 395 32.18 -8.20 -3.85
CA SER A 395 33.47 -8.36 -4.54
C SER A 395 33.88 -7.09 -5.28
N THR A 396 35.01 -7.13 -5.98
CA THR A 396 35.56 -6.03 -6.79
C THR A 396 35.94 -6.54 -8.18
N GLY A 397 36.27 -5.65 -9.12
CA GLY A 397 36.68 -6.01 -10.48
C GLY A 397 35.58 -5.86 -11.53
N TRP A 398 34.39 -5.43 -11.11
CA TRP A 398 33.22 -5.33 -11.99
C TRP A 398 33.29 -4.20 -12.99
N GLN A 399 34.27 -3.29 -12.89
CA GLN A 399 34.54 -2.28 -13.92
C GLN A 399 34.94 -2.89 -15.27
N ALA A 400 35.41 -4.15 -15.28
CA ALA A 400 35.71 -4.90 -16.50
C ALA A 400 34.46 -5.47 -17.20
N MET A 401 33.32 -5.54 -16.50
CA MET A 401 32.06 -6.09 -17.02
C MET A 401 31.17 -4.98 -17.57
N ASP A 402 30.49 -5.22 -18.69
CA ASP A 402 29.47 -4.34 -19.25
C ASP A 402 28.03 -4.79 -18.95
N THR A 403 27.88 -6.03 -18.47
CA THR A 403 26.60 -6.64 -18.12
C THR A 403 26.72 -7.41 -16.81
N LEU A 404 25.67 -7.38 -16.00
CA LEU A 404 25.51 -8.14 -14.77
C LEU A 404 24.17 -8.87 -14.83
N LEU A 405 24.18 -10.18 -14.65
CA LEU A 405 22.99 -11.04 -14.61
C LEU A 405 22.99 -11.85 -13.32
N ALA A 406 21.81 -12.06 -12.75
CA ALA A 406 21.62 -12.85 -11.55
C ALA A 406 20.55 -13.92 -11.84
N PRO A 407 20.92 -15.04 -12.47
CA PRO A 407 19.97 -16.08 -12.87
C PRO A 407 19.34 -16.83 -11.70
N GLY A 408 19.89 -16.74 -10.49
CA GLY A 408 19.59 -17.67 -9.40
C GLY A 408 20.64 -18.78 -9.37
N ASP A 409 20.25 -19.98 -8.96
CA ASP A 409 21.17 -21.13 -8.86
C ASP A 409 21.42 -21.77 -10.24
N PHE A 410 22.39 -21.23 -10.98
CA PHE A 410 22.71 -21.66 -12.35
C PHE A 410 23.55 -22.96 -12.36
N THR A 411 24.19 -23.28 -11.25
CA THR A 411 25.02 -24.48 -11.06
C THR A 411 24.34 -25.64 -10.37
N GLY A 412 23.13 -25.44 -9.84
CA GLY A 412 22.38 -26.46 -9.12
C GLY A 412 22.98 -26.81 -7.75
N ASP A 413 23.81 -25.94 -7.18
CA ASP A 413 24.53 -26.20 -5.92
C ASP A 413 23.79 -25.67 -4.67
N GLY A 414 22.58 -25.12 -4.88
CA GLY A 414 21.73 -24.53 -3.87
C GLY A 414 22.07 -23.08 -3.54
N ARG A 415 22.94 -22.42 -4.31
CA ARG A 415 23.38 -21.03 -4.05
C ARG A 415 23.16 -20.15 -5.27
N PRO A 416 22.67 -18.91 -5.11
CA PRO A 416 22.57 -17.98 -6.22
C PRO A 416 23.93 -17.65 -6.82
N ASP A 417 24.00 -17.75 -8.14
CA ASP A 417 25.15 -17.46 -8.97
C ASP A 417 24.98 -16.11 -9.68
N VAL A 418 26.09 -15.59 -10.21
CA VAL A 418 26.11 -14.36 -11.00
C VAL A 418 26.86 -14.59 -12.30
N ILE A 419 26.35 -14.01 -13.38
CA ILE A 419 27.02 -14.01 -14.68
C ILE A 419 27.38 -12.57 -15.06
N GLY A 420 28.64 -12.35 -15.43
CA GLY A 420 29.13 -11.10 -15.99
C GLY A 420 29.50 -11.28 -17.45
N ARG A 421 29.23 -10.26 -18.28
CA ARG A 421 29.80 -10.16 -19.62
C ARG A 421 30.86 -9.08 -19.65
N ASP A 422 32.03 -9.37 -20.19
CA ASP A 422 33.06 -8.36 -20.43
C ASP A 422 32.94 -7.72 -21.82
N ALA A 423 33.71 -6.67 -22.06
CA ALA A 423 33.69 -5.94 -23.32
C ALA A 423 34.21 -6.75 -24.53
N ALA A 424 34.91 -7.87 -24.31
CA ALA A 424 35.33 -8.78 -25.38
C ALA A 424 34.19 -9.73 -25.79
N GLY A 425 33.08 -9.73 -25.04
CA GLY A 425 31.95 -10.64 -25.25
C GLY A 425 32.17 -12.02 -24.62
N ASP A 426 33.06 -12.12 -23.64
CA ASP A 426 33.20 -13.34 -22.85
C ASP A 426 32.19 -13.32 -21.68
N LEU A 427 31.55 -14.47 -21.44
CA LEU A 427 30.69 -14.68 -20.28
C LEU A 427 31.47 -15.38 -19.17
N TRP A 428 31.37 -14.81 -17.97
CA TRP A 428 32.03 -15.27 -16.77
C TRP A 428 31.00 -15.62 -15.71
N LEU A 429 31.04 -16.86 -15.23
CA LEU A 429 30.23 -17.36 -14.13
C LEU A 429 30.98 -17.18 -12.80
N TYR A 430 30.33 -16.50 -11.86
CA TYR A 430 30.76 -16.28 -10.50
C TYR A 430 29.89 -17.15 -9.60
N ARG A 431 30.45 -18.29 -9.18
CA ARG A 431 29.70 -19.27 -8.37
C ARG A 431 29.49 -18.77 -6.95
N GLY A 432 28.27 -18.88 -6.44
CA GLY A 432 27.94 -18.56 -5.05
C GLY A 432 28.79 -19.37 -4.07
N SER A 433 29.13 -18.79 -2.92
CA SER A 433 29.92 -19.48 -1.89
C SER A 433 29.23 -19.53 -0.53
N ALA A 434 29.56 -20.53 0.28
CA ALA A 434 28.97 -20.73 1.61
C ALA A 434 29.31 -19.62 2.61
N GLY A 435 30.45 -18.95 2.45
CA GLY A 435 30.87 -17.85 3.31
C GLY A 435 30.27 -16.48 2.93
N GLY A 436 29.41 -16.45 1.90
CA GLY A 436 29.00 -15.21 1.24
C GLY A 436 30.03 -14.76 0.19
N GLY A 437 29.55 -14.06 -0.85
CA GLY A 437 30.37 -13.72 -2.01
C GLY A 437 30.54 -14.86 -3.01
N TYR A 438 31.52 -14.72 -3.91
CA TYR A 438 31.68 -15.59 -5.07
C TYR A 438 33.05 -16.25 -5.13
N ALA A 439 33.09 -17.46 -5.66
CA ALA A 439 34.32 -18.16 -6.03
C ALA A 439 35.03 -17.45 -7.20
N ALA A 440 36.25 -17.91 -7.51
CA ALA A 440 36.98 -17.44 -8.69
C ALA A 440 36.12 -17.67 -9.96
N PRO A 441 36.00 -16.65 -10.84
CA PRO A 441 35.13 -16.74 -12.00
C PRO A 441 35.66 -17.74 -13.02
N VAL A 442 34.73 -18.41 -13.70
CA VAL A 442 35.02 -19.35 -14.78
C VAL A 442 34.39 -18.82 -16.06
N LYS A 443 35.14 -18.84 -17.17
CA LYS A 443 34.60 -18.48 -18.48
C LYS A 443 33.67 -19.60 -18.97
N ILE A 444 32.41 -19.26 -19.24
CA ILE A 444 31.37 -20.19 -19.69
C ILE A 444 30.95 -19.95 -21.14
N GLY A 445 31.39 -18.85 -21.75
CA GLY A 445 31.07 -18.52 -23.13
C GLY A 445 31.94 -17.43 -23.72
N ASN A 446 31.89 -17.29 -25.04
CA ASN A 446 32.53 -16.24 -25.82
C ASN A 446 31.62 -15.84 -26.99
N GLY A 447 31.85 -14.68 -27.60
CA GLY A 447 31.06 -14.22 -28.75
C GLY A 447 29.73 -13.54 -28.39
N TRP A 448 29.52 -13.20 -27.11
CA TRP A 448 28.28 -12.62 -26.60
C TRP A 448 28.11 -11.13 -26.88
N GLN A 449 29.09 -10.48 -27.51
CA GLN A 449 29.00 -9.10 -27.98
C GLN A 449 27.99 -8.92 -29.14
N VAL A 450 27.49 -10.02 -29.72
CA VAL A 450 26.39 -9.98 -30.70
C VAL A 450 25.06 -9.54 -30.09
N TYR A 451 24.92 -9.62 -28.76
CA TYR A 451 23.71 -9.28 -28.04
C TYR A 451 23.72 -7.84 -27.54
N THR A 452 22.68 -7.09 -27.92
CA THR A 452 22.46 -5.71 -27.46
C THR A 452 21.77 -5.63 -26.10
N ALA A 453 21.12 -6.72 -25.67
CA ALA A 453 20.56 -6.88 -24.34
C ALA A 453 20.67 -8.35 -23.91
N LEU A 454 20.87 -8.57 -22.61
CA LEU A 454 20.87 -9.88 -21.97
C LEU A 454 20.03 -9.78 -20.70
N VAL A 455 19.20 -10.78 -20.46
CA VAL A 455 18.40 -10.92 -19.24
C VAL A 455 18.45 -12.37 -18.75
N ALA A 456 18.28 -12.55 -17.44
CA ALA A 456 18.20 -13.86 -16.81
C ALA A 456 16.85 -13.95 -16.08
N PRO A 457 15.81 -14.52 -16.72
CA PRO A 457 14.46 -14.58 -16.14
C PRO A 457 14.31 -15.58 -14.98
N GLY A 458 15.31 -16.42 -14.71
CA GLY A 458 15.11 -17.61 -13.89
C GLY A 458 14.63 -18.77 -14.76
N ASP A 459 13.79 -19.66 -14.23
CA ASP A 459 13.28 -20.83 -14.96
C ASP A 459 12.15 -20.44 -15.93
N PHE A 460 12.52 -19.94 -17.11
CA PHE A 460 11.57 -19.49 -18.14
C PHE A 460 10.96 -20.66 -18.91
N THR A 461 11.61 -21.82 -18.86
CA THR A 461 11.20 -23.04 -19.56
C THR A 461 10.41 -24.03 -18.72
N GLY A 462 10.34 -23.80 -17.40
CA GLY A 462 9.63 -24.64 -16.45
C GLY A 462 10.32 -25.98 -16.18
N ASP A 463 11.63 -26.09 -16.45
CA ASP A 463 12.41 -27.32 -16.29
C ASP A 463 13.17 -27.41 -14.95
N GLY A 464 12.98 -26.41 -14.10
CA GLY A 464 13.60 -26.27 -12.80
C GLY A 464 14.99 -25.63 -12.83
N ARG A 465 15.46 -25.12 -13.98
CA ARG A 465 16.82 -24.58 -14.15
C ARG A 465 16.75 -23.15 -14.67
N PRO A 466 17.60 -22.23 -14.18
CA PRO A 466 17.59 -20.88 -14.70
C PRO A 466 18.09 -20.77 -16.14
N ASP A 467 17.41 -19.93 -16.93
CA ASP A 467 17.66 -19.69 -18.34
C ASP A 467 18.27 -18.30 -18.60
N LEU A 468 18.81 -18.11 -19.81
CA LEU A 468 19.29 -16.81 -20.30
C LEU A 468 18.57 -16.43 -21.59
N ILE A 469 18.28 -15.15 -21.76
CA ILE A 469 17.72 -14.61 -23.01
C ILE A 469 18.61 -13.48 -23.51
N GLY A 470 18.93 -13.51 -24.80
CA GLY A 470 19.69 -12.47 -25.48
C GLY A 470 18.94 -11.90 -26.69
N ARG A 471 18.96 -10.57 -26.82
CA ARG A 471 18.48 -9.87 -28.01
C ARG A 471 19.64 -9.46 -28.89
N ASP A 472 19.67 -9.94 -30.13
CA ASP A 472 20.73 -9.55 -31.06
C ASP A 472 20.47 -8.17 -31.70
N THR A 473 21.34 -7.76 -32.63
CA THR A 473 21.23 -6.46 -33.32
C THR A 473 20.11 -6.42 -34.36
N ALA A 474 19.65 -7.57 -34.87
CA ALA A 474 18.50 -7.67 -35.77
C ALA A 474 17.17 -7.59 -35.01
N GLY A 475 17.20 -7.78 -33.68
CA GLY A 475 16.03 -7.81 -32.82
C GLY A 475 15.43 -9.21 -32.67
N ASP A 476 16.18 -10.25 -33.03
CA ASP A 476 15.80 -11.62 -32.70
C ASP A 476 16.09 -11.88 -31.22
N LEU A 477 15.13 -12.50 -30.52
CA LEU A 477 15.33 -13.03 -29.18
C LEU A 477 15.77 -14.48 -29.24
N TRP A 478 16.83 -14.77 -28.49
CA TRP A 478 17.45 -16.07 -28.40
C TRP A 478 17.42 -16.56 -26.95
N LEU A 479 16.78 -17.71 -26.74
CA LEU A 479 16.75 -18.43 -25.47
C LEU A 479 17.92 -19.40 -25.39
N TYR A 480 18.60 -19.41 -24.26
CA TYR A 480 19.62 -20.38 -23.87
C TYR A 480 19.13 -21.10 -22.63
N ARG A 481 18.78 -22.38 -22.81
CA ARG A 481 18.30 -23.22 -21.71
C ARG A 481 19.44 -23.55 -20.76
N GLY A 482 19.26 -23.34 -19.46
CA GLY A 482 20.26 -23.69 -18.46
C GLY A 482 20.48 -25.20 -18.38
N ASP A 483 21.72 -25.66 -18.22
CA ASP A 483 21.99 -27.09 -17.99
C ASP A 483 21.95 -27.49 -16.51
N GLY A 484 21.82 -26.51 -15.60
CA GLY A 484 21.82 -26.70 -14.15
C GLY A 484 23.19 -27.10 -13.58
N HIS A 485 24.27 -26.92 -14.34
CA HIS A 485 25.65 -27.24 -13.97
C HIS A 485 26.61 -26.10 -14.32
N GLY A 486 26.08 -24.88 -14.51
CA GLY A 486 26.86 -23.68 -14.86
C GLY A 486 27.04 -23.45 -16.35
N GLY A 487 26.40 -24.25 -17.21
CA GLY A 487 26.40 -24.10 -18.66
C GLY A 487 25.00 -23.91 -19.23
N TYR A 488 24.91 -23.96 -20.56
CA TYR A 488 23.66 -23.77 -21.29
C TYR A 488 23.64 -24.55 -22.61
N ALA A 489 22.44 -24.88 -23.06
CA ALA A 489 22.19 -25.54 -24.35
C ALA A 489 22.40 -24.59 -25.54
N PRO A 490 22.50 -25.11 -26.78
CA PRO A 490 22.48 -24.30 -27.99
C PRO A 490 21.24 -23.38 -28.04
N ARG A 491 21.43 -22.16 -28.55
CA ARG A 491 20.35 -21.15 -28.57
C ARG A 491 19.18 -21.52 -29.48
N GLU A 492 17.98 -21.18 -29.03
CA GLU A 492 16.72 -21.27 -29.78
C GLU A 492 16.18 -19.88 -30.05
N ARG A 493 15.71 -19.58 -31.26
CA ARG A 493 15.06 -18.30 -31.53
C ARG A 493 13.62 -18.36 -31.05
N VAL A 494 13.27 -17.49 -30.11
CA VAL A 494 11.94 -17.44 -29.47
C VAL A 494 11.14 -16.19 -29.84
N GLY A 495 11.77 -15.22 -30.52
CA GLY A 495 11.11 -13.97 -30.91
C GLY A 495 11.84 -13.20 -31.99
N THR A 496 11.14 -12.25 -32.60
CA THR A 496 11.67 -11.28 -33.57
C THR A 496 11.07 -9.90 -33.30
N GLY A 497 11.66 -8.83 -33.84
CA GLY A 497 11.10 -7.48 -33.74
C GLY A 497 11.41 -6.74 -32.43
N TRP A 498 12.31 -7.24 -31.60
CA TRP A 498 12.61 -6.68 -30.27
C TRP A 498 13.56 -5.48 -30.29
N GLN A 499 14.08 -5.09 -31.46
CA GLN A 499 14.92 -3.90 -31.64
C GLN A 499 14.19 -2.59 -31.34
N ILE A 500 12.85 -2.62 -31.24
CA ILE A 500 12.01 -1.48 -30.86
C ILE A 500 12.20 -1.05 -29.40
N TYR A 501 12.74 -1.93 -28.56
CA TYR A 501 12.91 -1.70 -27.13
C TYR A 501 14.25 -1.05 -26.81
N THR A 502 14.24 0.00 -26.00
CA THR A 502 15.43 0.64 -25.47
C THR A 502 15.96 -0.04 -24.20
N ALA A 503 15.12 -0.82 -23.52
CA ALA A 503 15.52 -1.72 -22.44
C ALA A 503 14.65 -2.99 -22.47
N LEU A 504 15.26 -4.11 -22.09
CA LEU A 504 14.62 -5.40 -21.88
C LEU A 504 15.00 -5.86 -20.46
N VAL A 505 14.01 -6.28 -19.68
CA VAL A 505 14.19 -6.75 -18.29
C VAL A 505 13.33 -7.98 -18.05
N SER A 506 13.67 -8.75 -17.01
CA SER A 506 12.76 -9.74 -16.45
C SER A 506 12.35 -9.28 -15.04
N PRO A 507 11.07 -8.92 -14.84
CA PRO A 507 10.57 -8.45 -13.55
C PRO A 507 10.39 -9.56 -12.49
N GLY A 508 10.65 -10.83 -12.85
CA GLY A 508 10.15 -11.99 -12.12
C GLY A 508 8.71 -12.31 -12.55
N ASP A 509 7.90 -12.77 -11.60
CA ASP A 509 6.48 -13.07 -11.77
C ASP A 509 5.62 -11.82 -11.55
N LEU A 510 5.42 -11.03 -12.62
CA LEU A 510 4.79 -9.71 -12.56
C LEU A 510 3.27 -9.82 -12.35
N ASP A 511 2.64 -10.86 -12.88
CA ASP A 511 1.20 -11.11 -12.75
C ASP A 511 0.84 -12.16 -11.68
N GLY A 512 1.82 -12.70 -10.98
CA GLY A 512 1.57 -13.61 -9.85
C GLY A 512 1.06 -14.99 -10.28
N ASP A 513 1.26 -15.38 -11.53
CA ASP A 513 0.82 -16.67 -12.06
C ASP A 513 1.82 -17.82 -11.75
N GLY A 514 2.95 -17.48 -11.14
CA GLY A 514 4.01 -18.39 -10.75
C GLY A 514 5.08 -18.61 -11.81
N ARG A 515 5.05 -17.89 -12.95
CA ARG A 515 6.00 -18.02 -14.05
C ARG A 515 6.80 -16.73 -14.26
N PRO A 516 8.05 -16.81 -14.75
CA PRO A 516 8.81 -15.61 -15.03
C PRO A 516 8.35 -14.88 -16.29
N ASP A 517 8.27 -13.56 -16.20
CA ASP A 517 7.83 -12.69 -17.28
C ASP A 517 8.97 -11.91 -17.94
N LEU A 518 8.62 -11.21 -19.02
CA LEU A 518 9.46 -10.21 -19.68
C LEU A 518 8.78 -8.85 -19.71
N ALA A 519 9.58 -7.79 -19.65
CA ALA A 519 9.12 -6.43 -19.90
C ALA A 519 10.09 -5.64 -20.77
N GLY A 520 9.55 -4.80 -21.64
CA GLY A 520 10.31 -3.96 -22.56
C GLY A 520 9.90 -2.50 -22.46
N ARG A 521 10.87 -1.59 -22.39
CA ARG A 521 10.62 -0.14 -22.55
C ARG A 521 10.92 0.27 -23.98
N ASP A 522 9.96 0.84 -24.68
CA ASP A 522 10.18 1.32 -26.06
C ASP A 522 10.87 2.70 -26.11
N ALA A 523 10.99 3.27 -27.32
CA ALA A 523 11.61 4.58 -27.52
C ALA A 523 10.73 5.75 -27.07
N ALA A 524 9.41 5.56 -26.96
CA ALA A 524 8.49 6.56 -26.44
C ALA A 524 8.47 6.59 -24.90
N GLY A 525 9.12 5.61 -24.26
CA GLY A 525 9.08 5.43 -22.82
C GLY A 525 7.81 4.74 -22.34
N ASP A 526 7.12 4.03 -23.24
CA ASP A 526 6.06 3.10 -22.88
C ASP A 526 6.67 1.79 -22.40
N LEU A 527 6.04 1.24 -21.37
CA LEU A 527 6.42 -0.03 -20.77
C LEU A 527 5.44 -1.10 -21.23
N TRP A 528 6.00 -2.18 -21.77
CA TRP A 528 5.28 -3.29 -22.36
C TRP A 528 5.57 -4.57 -21.60
N PHE A 529 4.51 -5.30 -21.26
CA PHE A 529 4.53 -6.58 -20.57
C PHE A 529 4.37 -7.73 -21.56
N TYR A 530 5.01 -8.85 -21.25
CA TYR A 530 4.92 -10.12 -21.95
C TYR A 530 4.82 -11.23 -20.89
N GLU A 531 3.60 -11.73 -20.69
CA GLU A 531 3.31 -12.89 -19.82
C GLU A 531 4.10 -14.11 -20.31
N GLY A 532 4.85 -14.73 -19.40
CA GLY A 532 5.62 -15.94 -19.67
C GLY A 532 4.75 -17.20 -19.67
N ASP A 533 4.92 -18.08 -20.64
CA ASP A 533 4.11 -19.31 -20.70
C ASP A 533 4.66 -20.46 -19.83
N GLY A 534 5.88 -20.28 -19.28
CA GLY A 534 6.61 -21.29 -18.50
C GLY A 534 7.12 -22.46 -19.33
N LYS A 535 7.28 -22.27 -20.65
CA LYS A 535 7.75 -23.28 -21.63
C LYS A 535 8.82 -22.71 -22.56
N GLY A 536 9.33 -21.51 -22.27
CA GLY A 536 10.28 -20.79 -23.10
C GLY A 536 9.65 -19.78 -24.07
N GLY A 537 8.34 -19.56 -23.99
CA GLY A 537 7.58 -18.61 -24.81
C GLY A 537 6.89 -17.52 -23.99
N TYR A 538 6.14 -16.66 -24.67
CA TYR A 538 5.42 -15.55 -24.06
C TYR A 538 4.16 -15.15 -24.87
N SER A 539 3.18 -14.55 -24.20
CA SER A 539 1.95 -14.01 -24.80
C SER A 539 2.19 -12.72 -25.59
N PRO A 540 1.24 -12.29 -26.45
CA PRO A 540 1.29 -10.98 -27.08
C PRO A 540 1.45 -9.84 -26.07
N ARG A 541 2.17 -8.77 -26.48
CA ARG A 541 2.49 -7.68 -25.57
C ARG A 541 1.29 -6.84 -25.14
N GLU A 542 1.33 -6.36 -23.90
CA GLU A 542 0.36 -5.40 -23.37
C GLU A 542 1.06 -4.14 -22.84
N ARG A 543 0.46 -2.96 -23.03
CA ARG A 543 1.03 -1.71 -22.49
C ARG A 543 0.60 -1.54 -21.05
N ILE A 544 1.58 -1.55 -20.14
CA ILE A 544 1.36 -1.51 -18.70
C ILE A 544 1.78 -0.20 -18.06
N GLY A 545 2.39 0.71 -18.82
CA GLY A 545 2.69 2.05 -18.34
C GLY A 545 3.33 2.95 -19.38
N ASN A 546 3.54 4.20 -18.97
CA ASN A 546 4.22 5.23 -19.74
C ASN A 546 5.05 6.14 -18.82
N GLY A 547 5.86 7.00 -19.41
CA GLY A 547 6.69 7.95 -18.66
C GLY A 547 7.92 7.29 -18.03
N TYR A 548 8.49 6.28 -18.70
CA TYR A 548 9.77 5.68 -18.35
C TYR A 548 10.84 6.27 -19.28
N PRO A 549 11.67 7.24 -18.86
CA PRO A 549 12.63 7.89 -19.74
C PRO A 549 13.65 6.91 -20.32
N GLN A 550 14.02 7.15 -21.58
CA GLN A 550 15.13 6.43 -22.22
C GLN A 550 16.45 6.69 -21.47
N GLY A 551 17.29 5.66 -21.37
CA GLY A 551 18.62 5.76 -20.73
C GLY A 551 18.62 5.59 -19.22
N GLU A 552 17.45 5.66 -18.58
CA GLU A 552 17.32 5.24 -17.19
C GLU A 552 17.40 3.72 -17.06
N LEU A 553 17.97 3.26 -15.96
CA LEU A 553 18.12 1.84 -15.69
C LEU A 553 16.76 1.25 -15.32
N LEU A 554 16.40 0.16 -15.97
CA LEU A 554 15.30 -0.73 -15.59
C LEU A 554 15.89 -2.10 -15.25
N LEU A 555 15.32 -2.75 -14.25
CA LEU A 555 15.65 -4.11 -13.83
C LEU A 555 14.44 -4.78 -13.16
#